data_AF-A0A0F0DMV8-F1
#
_entry.id   AF-A0A0F0DMV8-F1
#
_cell.length_a   1.000
_cell.length_b   1.000
_cell.length_c   1.000
_cell.angle_alpha   90.00
_cell.angle_beta   90.00
_cell.angle_gamma   90.00
#
_symmetry.space_group_name_H-M   'P 1'
#
loop_
_entity.id
_entity.type
_entity.pdbx_description
1 polymer ?
#
loop_
_entity_poly.entity_id
_entity_poly.type
_entity_poly.pdbx_seq_one_letter_code
_entity_poly.pdbx_strand_id
1 'polypeptide(L)'
;MRETPSFNAEEPSGKIARMFANVSLPSLADCLHFARRWVIRYAVIIVINTLIAAVLAFGIRPEETFWKDFVFSQAIGLSMFSLIGIPRHVLWGDGPPNKKVFPWIIVGAVLIGVPLGQWIARTILCLNNPTPEPWRADSLRMSFIIAMLAALGATYYYWSRGKLAALQRQAALDALEREEAEKQVVRAQLMALQAQIEPHFLFNSLAHVDVLIARDPAAARRLLQHLIGFLRSSLSHARAEQCTLAQEFALLRAYLDIQALRFGNRLRFSLALDDAIANIVIPPMLIQPLVENAVVHGIEPAREGGEIALSARLAAGSEGERLVLEVRDTGVGFGNDGATGSGLGLTHVRERLSRLFDGDARLTITETVPHGVTIVVELPLAHETAPASSQADAPEWRCRFSRSTSRSTANATGALSSRASAGT
;
A
#
# COMPACT_ATOMS: atom_id res chain seq x y z
N MET A 1 13.27 -53.59 -67.23
CA MET A 1 12.11 -54.49 -67.15
C MET A 1 11.81 -54.71 -65.67
N ARG A 2 10.61 -54.30 -65.25
CA ARG A 2 9.89 -54.62 -64.00
C ARG A 2 10.40 -54.08 -62.66
N GLU A 3 9.64 -53.08 -62.20
CA GLU A 3 9.33 -52.77 -60.81
C GLU A 3 8.94 -54.03 -60.01
N THR A 4 9.35 -54.10 -58.75
CA THR A 4 8.71 -54.91 -57.71
C THR A 4 8.41 -53.99 -56.51
N PRO A 5 7.22 -54.06 -55.90
CA PRO A 5 6.76 -53.07 -54.93
C PRO A 5 7.26 -53.38 -53.52
N SER A 6 7.58 -52.33 -52.75
CA SER A 6 7.83 -52.44 -51.31
C SER A 6 6.51 -52.70 -50.57
N PHE A 7 6.41 -53.86 -49.93
CA PHE A 7 5.29 -54.21 -49.05
C PHE A 7 5.48 -53.49 -47.71
N ASN A 8 4.71 -52.42 -47.46
CA ASN A 8 4.57 -51.83 -46.13
C ASN A 8 3.83 -52.83 -45.24
N ALA A 9 4.53 -53.42 -44.28
CA ALA A 9 3.90 -54.05 -43.14
C ALA A 9 3.44 -52.94 -42.18
N GLU A 10 2.15 -52.60 -42.24
CA GLU A 10 1.49 -51.82 -41.20
C GLU A 10 1.47 -52.64 -39.90
N GLU A 11 2.22 -52.17 -38.89
CA GLU A 11 2.19 -52.68 -37.53
C GLU A 11 1.11 -51.93 -36.72
N PRO A 12 0.02 -52.58 -36.26
CA PRO A 12 -1.05 -51.90 -35.54
C PRO A 12 -0.85 -52.04 -34.03
N SER A 13 0.02 -51.25 -33.39
CA SER A 13 0.06 -51.24 -31.91
C SER A 13 0.71 -50.00 -31.25
N GLY A 14 0.66 -48.82 -31.87
CA GLY A 14 1.28 -47.61 -31.28
C GLY A 14 0.38 -46.81 -30.34
N LYS A 15 -0.96 -46.95 -30.45
CA LYS A 15 -1.92 -46.02 -29.82
C LYS A 15 -2.30 -46.40 -28.40
N ILE A 16 -2.38 -47.70 -28.10
CA ILE A 16 -2.72 -48.20 -26.76
C ILE A 16 -1.51 -48.10 -25.82
N ALA A 17 -0.31 -48.44 -26.29
CA ALA A 17 0.92 -48.35 -25.51
C ALA A 17 1.26 -46.91 -25.07
N ARG A 18 0.98 -45.90 -25.90
CA ARG A 18 1.17 -44.48 -25.55
C ARG A 18 0.11 -43.93 -24.60
N MET A 19 -1.07 -44.54 -24.53
CA MET A 19 -2.14 -44.11 -23.62
C MET A 19 -1.85 -44.48 -22.16
N PHE A 20 -1.07 -45.53 -21.92
CA PHE A 20 -0.67 -45.98 -20.58
C PHE A 20 0.68 -45.43 -20.09
N ALA A 21 1.49 -44.84 -20.97
CA ALA A 21 2.85 -44.36 -20.63
C ALA A 21 2.88 -43.08 -19.76
N ASN A 22 1.76 -42.37 -19.61
CA ASN A 22 1.67 -41.12 -18.84
C ASN A 22 0.79 -41.21 -17.57
N VAL A 23 0.42 -42.42 -17.15
CA VAL A 23 -0.32 -42.62 -15.89
C VAL A 23 0.70 -42.83 -14.77
N SER A 24 1.14 -41.74 -14.15
CA SER A 24 1.83 -41.83 -12.87
C SER A 24 0.86 -42.43 -11.84
N LEU A 25 1.19 -43.63 -11.36
CA LEU A 25 0.42 -44.25 -10.28
C LEU A 25 0.46 -43.31 -9.06
N PRO A 26 -0.69 -43.01 -8.43
CA PRO A 26 -0.74 -42.16 -7.25
C PRO A 26 0.17 -42.71 -6.15
N SER A 27 0.82 -41.83 -5.41
CA SER A 27 1.70 -42.27 -4.32
C SER A 27 0.88 -43.02 -3.26
N LEU A 28 1.52 -43.94 -2.54
CA LEU A 28 0.86 -44.68 -1.45
C LEU A 28 0.29 -43.73 -0.38
N ALA A 29 0.92 -42.56 -0.19
CA ALA A 29 0.44 -41.50 0.69
C ALA A 29 -0.86 -40.85 0.17
N ASP A 30 -0.97 -40.60 -1.13
CA ASP A 30 -2.18 -40.05 -1.76
C ASP A 30 -3.35 -41.05 -1.66
N CYS A 31 -3.07 -42.34 -1.89
CA CYS A 31 -4.06 -43.41 -1.72
C CYS A 31 -4.56 -43.53 -0.28
N LEU A 32 -3.66 -43.48 0.72
CA LEU A 32 -4.02 -43.52 2.14
C LEU A 32 -4.84 -42.30 2.56
N HIS A 33 -4.46 -41.11 2.10
CA HIS A 33 -5.17 -39.87 2.42
C HIS A 33 -6.55 -39.83 1.76
N PHE A 34 -6.65 -40.31 0.51
CA PHE A 34 -7.91 -40.54 -0.17
C PHE A 34 -8.81 -41.50 0.62
N ALA A 35 -8.31 -42.70 0.95
CA ALA A 35 -9.06 -43.70 1.70
C ALA A 35 -9.56 -43.14 3.05
N ARG A 36 -8.70 -42.44 3.79
CA ARG A 36 -9.06 -41.80 5.07
C ARG A 36 -10.20 -40.79 4.92
N ARG A 37 -10.18 -39.94 3.90
CA ARG A 37 -11.25 -38.96 3.65
C ARG A 37 -12.59 -39.63 3.37
N TRP A 38 -12.59 -40.70 2.58
CA TRP A 38 -13.80 -41.45 2.30
C TRP A 38 -14.34 -42.17 3.53
N VAL A 39 -13.48 -42.80 4.32
CA VAL A 39 -13.86 -43.44 5.59
C VAL A 39 -14.53 -42.45 6.54
N ILE A 40 -13.96 -41.25 6.72
CA ILE A 40 -14.55 -40.21 7.57
C ILE A 40 -15.93 -39.79 7.04
N ARG A 41 -16.08 -39.60 5.73
CA ARG A 41 -17.37 -39.20 5.14
C ARG A 41 -18.43 -40.31 5.30
N TYR A 42 -18.07 -41.57 5.08
CA TYR A 42 -18.97 -42.70 5.33
C TYR A 42 -19.35 -42.82 6.82
N ALA A 43 -18.41 -42.61 7.74
CA ALA A 43 -18.70 -42.59 9.17
C ALA A 43 -19.73 -41.51 9.55
N VAL A 44 -19.59 -40.29 9.00
CA VAL A 44 -20.57 -39.22 9.21
C VAL A 44 -21.95 -39.61 8.66
N ILE A 45 -22.01 -40.22 7.47
CA ILE A 45 -23.27 -40.68 6.87
C ILE A 45 -23.92 -41.77 7.73
N ILE A 46 -23.16 -42.71 8.27
CA ILE A 46 -23.68 -43.75 9.17
C ILE A 46 -24.33 -43.11 10.41
N VAL A 47 -23.71 -42.09 11.00
CA VAL A 47 -24.28 -41.36 12.14
C VAL A 47 -25.58 -40.65 11.75
N ILE A 48 -25.61 -39.96 10.61
CA ILE A 48 -26.81 -39.27 10.11
C ILE A 48 -27.93 -40.28 9.84
N ASN A 49 -27.65 -41.40 9.17
CA ASN A 49 -28.62 -42.45 8.89
C ASN A 49 -29.16 -43.07 10.19
N THR A 50 -28.32 -43.22 11.21
CA THR A 50 -28.76 -43.71 12.53
C THR A 50 -29.71 -42.73 13.20
N LEU A 51 -29.44 -41.42 13.10
CA LEU A 51 -30.34 -40.39 13.61
C LEU A 51 -31.69 -40.40 12.87
N ILE A 52 -31.68 -40.54 11.55
CA ILE A 52 -32.90 -40.68 10.74
C ILE A 52 -33.70 -41.91 11.19
N ALA A 53 -33.03 -43.05 11.40
CA ALA A 53 -33.68 -44.27 11.89
C ALA A 53 -34.30 -44.08 13.28
N ALA A 54 -33.61 -43.40 14.19
CA ALA A 54 -34.15 -43.09 15.51
C ALA A 54 -35.39 -42.18 15.43
N VAL A 55 -35.35 -41.14 14.57
CA VAL A 55 -36.50 -40.25 14.37
C VAL A 55 -37.70 -41.00 13.78
N LEU A 56 -37.47 -41.90 12.82
CA LEU A 56 -38.52 -42.74 12.25
C LEU A 56 -39.14 -43.68 13.31
N ALA A 57 -38.28 -44.40 14.03
CA ALA A 57 -38.69 -45.40 15.02
C ALA A 57 -39.39 -44.79 16.24
N PHE A 58 -38.93 -43.65 16.77
CA PHE A 58 -39.49 -43.08 18.00
C PHE A 58 -40.45 -41.91 17.78
N GLY A 59 -40.38 -41.25 16.62
CA GLY A 59 -41.18 -40.05 16.34
C GLY A 59 -42.37 -40.29 15.42
N ILE A 60 -42.19 -41.11 14.38
CA ILE A 60 -43.19 -41.24 13.29
C ILE A 60 -43.89 -42.60 13.34
N ARG A 61 -43.19 -43.69 13.68
CA ARG A 61 -43.70 -45.07 13.68
C ARG A 61 -43.24 -45.88 14.91
N PRO A 62 -43.77 -45.56 16.10
CA PRO A 62 -43.39 -46.24 17.36
C PRO A 62 -43.74 -47.73 17.44
N GLU A 63 -44.56 -48.23 16.52
CA GLU A 63 -45.01 -49.63 16.51
C GLU A 63 -44.06 -50.58 15.76
N GLU A 64 -43.09 -50.05 15.02
CA GLU A 64 -42.08 -50.84 14.31
C GLU A 64 -40.81 -51.03 15.14
N THR A 65 -40.11 -52.15 14.90
CA THR A 65 -38.84 -52.40 15.58
C THR A 65 -37.77 -51.44 15.05
N PHE A 66 -37.12 -50.68 15.93
CA PHE A 66 -35.99 -49.79 15.59
C PHE A 66 -34.96 -50.44 14.64
N TRP A 67 -34.71 -51.74 14.81
CA TRP A 67 -33.80 -52.51 13.96
C TRP A 67 -34.17 -52.49 12.48
N LYS A 68 -35.46 -52.55 12.14
CA LYS A 68 -35.90 -52.48 10.73
C LYS A 68 -35.60 -51.10 10.15
N ASP A 69 -36.01 -50.03 10.83
CA ASP A 69 -35.75 -48.65 10.38
C ASP A 69 -34.26 -48.33 10.29
N PHE A 70 -33.46 -48.90 11.18
CA PHE A 70 -32.00 -48.81 11.14
C PHE A 70 -31.43 -49.42 9.86
N VAL A 71 -31.79 -50.66 9.53
CA VAL A 71 -31.28 -51.36 8.33
C VAL A 71 -31.73 -50.65 7.05
N PHE A 72 -32.98 -50.20 6.97
CA PHE A 72 -33.48 -49.45 5.81
C PHE A 72 -32.77 -48.09 5.66
N SER A 73 -32.62 -47.33 6.74
CA SER A 73 -31.95 -46.03 6.71
C SER A 73 -30.48 -46.15 6.27
N GLN A 74 -29.76 -47.15 6.79
CA GLN A 74 -28.37 -47.39 6.40
C GLN A 74 -28.25 -47.81 4.93
N ALA A 75 -29.06 -48.77 4.49
CA ALA A 75 -28.99 -49.26 3.11
C ALA A 75 -29.29 -48.17 2.08
N ILE A 76 -30.37 -47.39 2.30
CA ILE A 76 -30.74 -46.29 1.40
C ILE A 76 -29.71 -45.16 1.43
N GLY A 77 -29.29 -44.72 2.62
CA GLY A 77 -28.34 -43.62 2.78
C GLY A 77 -26.96 -43.93 2.19
N LEU A 78 -26.43 -45.14 2.41
CA LEU A 78 -25.13 -45.55 1.87
C LEU A 78 -25.17 -45.77 0.36
N SER A 79 -26.26 -46.32 -0.19
CA SER A 79 -26.45 -46.45 -1.64
C SER A 79 -26.49 -45.08 -2.32
N MET A 80 -27.29 -44.14 -1.80
CA MET A 80 -27.34 -42.77 -2.34
C MET A 80 -26.02 -42.04 -2.21
N PHE A 81 -25.36 -42.12 -1.07
CA PHE A 81 -24.07 -41.45 -0.87
C PHE A 81 -23.01 -41.96 -1.86
N SER A 82 -22.98 -43.26 -2.13
CA SER A 82 -22.06 -43.86 -3.09
C SER A 82 -22.39 -43.43 -4.54
N LEU A 83 -23.68 -43.43 -4.91
CA LEU A 83 -24.15 -43.01 -6.23
C LEU A 83 -23.96 -41.52 -6.51
N ILE A 84 -23.89 -40.67 -5.48
CA ILE A 84 -23.55 -39.24 -5.62
C ILE A 84 -22.03 -39.04 -5.56
N GLY A 85 -21.37 -39.66 -4.59
CA GLY A 85 -19.97 -39.42 -4.26
C GLY A 85 -19.00 -39.92 -5.33
N ILE A 86 -19.23 -41.12 -5.87
CA ILE A 86 -18.33 -41.76 -6.84
C ILE A 86 -18.31 -40.98 -8.15
N PRO A 87 -19.45 -40.72 -8.82
CA PRO A 87 -19.44 -39.93 -10.07
C PRO A 87 -18.94 -38.51 -9.85
N ARG A 88 -19.25 -37.89 -8.70
CA ARG A 88 -18.74 -36.54 -8.37
C ARG A 88 -17.22 -36.52 -8.32
N HIS A 89 -16.61 -37.51 -7.67
CA HIS A 89 -15.17 -37.57 -7.56
C HIS A 89 -14.50 -37.93 -8.90
N VAL A 90 -15.08 -38.84 -9.68
CA VAL A 90 -14.56 -39.19 -11.01
C VAL A 90 -14.60 -37.99 -11.97
N LEU A 91 -15.67 -37.18 -11.92
CA LEU A 91 -15.85 -36.05 -12.84
C LEU A 91 -15.15 -34.76 -12.39
N TRP A 92 -15.10 -34.48 -11.08
CA TRP A 92 -14.61 -33.19 -10.55
C TRP A 92 -13.57 -33.32 -9.43
N GLY A 93 -13.19 -34.53 -9.03
CA GLY A 93 -12.21 -34.76 -7.97
C GLY A 93 -12.63 -34.13 -6.63
N ASP A 94 -11.74 -33.29 -6.10
CA ASP A 94 -12.00 -32.46 -4.90
C ASP A 94 -12.58 -31.07 -5.24
N GLY A 95 -12.71 -30.73 -6.53
CA GLY A 95 -13.22 -29.45 -6.99
C GLY A 95 -14.74 -29.25 -6.78
N PRO A 96 -15.23 -28.01 -7.02
CA PRO A 96 -16.65 -27.73 -7.01
C PRO A 96 -17.35 -28.43 -8.19
N PRO A 97 -18.49 -29.09 -7.96
CA PRO A 97 -19.19 -29.79 -9.04
C PRO A 97 -19.84 -28.80 -10.02
N ASN A 98 -20.01 -29.20 -11.28
CA ASN A 98 -20.64 -28.35 -12.29
C ASN A 98 -22.13 -28.11 -11.96
N LYS A 99 -22.52 -26.83 -11.86
CA LYS A 99 -23.89 -26.39 -11.52
C LYS A 99 -24.97 -26.96 -12.45
N LYS A 100 -24.65 -27.29 -13.71
CA LYS A 100 -25.61 -27.83 -14.68
C LYS A 100 -25.76 -29.36 -14.63
N VAL A 101 -24.67 -30.09 -14.37
CA VAL A 101 -24.64 -31.57 -14.45
C VAL A 101 -24.90 -32.20 -13.08
N PHE A 102 -24.45 -31.55 -12.00
CA PHE A 102 -24.55 -32.09 -10.65
C PHE A 102 -25.98 -32.35 -10.16
N PRO A 103 -26.98 -31.47 -10.43
CA PRO A 103 -28.37 -31.76 -10.06
C PRO A 103 -28.91 -33.04 -10.73
N TRP A 104 -28.53 -33.31 -11.97
CA TRP A 104 -28.95 -34.53 -12.68
C TRP A 104 -28.36 -35.80 -12.08
N ILE A 105 -27.10 -35.75 -11.60
CA ILE A 105 -26.48 -36.86 -10.87
C ILE A 105 -27.25 -37.14 -9.57
N ILE A 106 -27.65 -36.09 -8.86
CA ILE A 106 -28.44 -36.22 -7.63
C ILE A 106 -29.81 -36.84 -7.92
N VAL A 107 -30.52 -36.36 -8.97
CA VAL A 107 -31.80 -36.95 -9.39
C VAL A 107 -31.65 -38.43 -9.74
N GLY A 108 -30.64 -38.79 -10.53
CA GLY A 108 -30.34 -40.19 -10.85
C GLY A 108 -30.04 -41.03 -9.61
N ALA A 109 -29.26 -40.49 -8.66
CA ALA A 109 -28.93 -41.17 -7.41
C ALA A 109 -30.15 -41.38 -6.51
N VAL A 110 -31.13 -40.47 -6.50
CA VAL A 110 -32.40 -40.67 -5.77
C VAL A 110 -33.25 -41.75 -6.45
N LEU A 111 -33.40 -41.68 -7.78
CA LEU A 111 -34.22 -42.63 -8.55
C LEU A 111 -33.69 -44.06 -8.51
N ILE A 112 -32.36 -44.23 -8.48
CA ILE A 112 -31.71 -45.55 -8.47
C ILE A 112 -31.38 -45.99 -7.04
N GLY A 113 -30.89 -45.08 -6.20
CA GLY A 113 -30.39 -45.38 -4.86
C GLY A 113 -31.48 -45.77 -3.87
N VAL A 114 -32.69 -45.19 -3.98
CA VAL A 114 -33.81 -45.55 -3.10
C VAL A 114 -34.31 -46.99 -3.38
N PRO A 115 -34.62 -47.39 -4.63
CA PRO A 115 -34.96 -48.79 -4.92
C PRO A 115 -33.85 -49.78 -4.58
N LEU A 116 -32.59 -49.43 -4.88
CA LEU A 116 -31.43 -50.27 -4.58
C LEU A 116 -31.26 -50.49 -3.07
N GLY A 117 -31.32 -49.42 -2.27
CA GLY A 117 -31.22 -49.50 -0.83
C GLY A 117 -32.36 -50.29 -0.20
N GLN A 118 -33.59 -50.14 -0.71
CA GLN A 118 -34.71 -50.98 -0.27
C GLN A 118 -34.52 -52.46 -0.60
N TRP A 119 -34.00 -52.78 -1.79
CA TRP A 119 -33.71 -54.16 -2.18
C TRP A 119 -32.63 -54.77 -1.26
N ILE A 120 -31.56 -54.03 -0.96
CA ILE A 120 -30.50 -54.45 -0.04
C ILE A 120 -31.06 -54.70 1.36
N ALA A 121 -31.82 -53.74 1.91
CA ALA A 121 -32.39 -53.86 3.25
C ALA A 121 -33.31 -55.07 3.41
N ARG A 122 -34.18 -55.33 2.41
CA ARG A 122 -35.09 -56.49 2.42
C ARG A 122 -34.35 -57.81 2.36
N THR A 123 -33.26 -57.85 1.59
CA THR A 123 -32.39 -59.03 1.51
C THR A 123 -31.72 -59.32 2.85
N ILE A 124 -31.20 -58.29 3.53
CA ILE A 124 -30.56 -58.40 4.85
C ILE A 124 -31.55 -58.86 5.93
N LEU A 125 -32.79 -58.35 5.90
CA LEU A 125 -33.83 -58.70 6.87
C LEU A 125 -34.55 -60.02 6.53
N CYS A 126 -34.13 -60.74 5.49
CA CYS A 126 -34.73 -61.99 5.00
C CYS A 126 -36.27 -61.89 4.78
N LEU A 127 -36.75 -60.72 4.35
CA LEU A 127 -38.17 -60.48 4.11
C LEU A 127 -38.57 -61.08 2.75
N ASN A 128 -38.92 -62.37 2.73
CA ASN A 128 -39.11 -63.16 1.50
C ASN A 128 -40.55 -63.20 0.95
N ASN A 129 -41.46 -62.34 1.44
CA ASN A 129 -42.87 -62.34 1.01
C ASN A 129 -43.00 -61.84 -0.45
N PRO A 130 -43.61 -62.64 -1.37
CA PRO A 130 -43.73 -62.31 -2.79
C PRO A 130 -44.82 -61.27 -3.11
N THR A 131 -45.75 -61.01 -2.18
CA THR A 131 -46.75 -59.95 -2.29
C THR A 131 -46.44 -58.79 -1.34
N PRO A 132 -46.67 -57.55 -1.76
CA PRO A 132 -46.48 -56.41 -0.87
C PRO A 132 -47.63 -56.31 0.13
N GLU A 133 -47.30 -56.35 1.42
CA GLU A 133 -48.11 -55.76 2.49
C GLU A 133 -48.60 -54.35 2.05
N PRO A 134 -49.79 -53.87 2.50
CA PRO A 134 -50.46 -52.63 2.05
C PRO A 134 -49.65 -51.33 2.22
N TRP A 135 -48.42 -51.42 2.73
CA TRP A 135 -47.48 -50.36 3.08
C TRP A 135 -46.49 -49.96 1.97
N ARG A 136 -46.79 -50.26 0.69
CA ARG A 136 -45.82 -50.10 -0.42
C ARG A 136 -45.81 -48.71 -1.06
N ALA A 137 -46.93 -47.99 -1.13
CA ALA A 137 -46.95 -46.63 -1.68
C ALA A 137 -46.37 -45.61 -0.68
N ASP A 138 -46.79 -45.66 0.58
CA ASP A 138 -46.43 -44.62 1.57
C ASP A 138 -45.01 -44.76 2.12
N SER A 139 -44.47 -45.98 2.26
CA SER A 139 -43.06 -46.16 2.65
C SER A 139 -42.09 -45.81 1.52
N LEU A 140 -42.46 -46.08 0.25
CA LEU A 140 -41.71 -45.58 -0.91
C LEU A 140 -41.80 -44.05 -0.99
N ARG A 141 -43.00 -43.47 -0.87
CA ARG A 141 -43.21 -42.01 -0.85
C ARG A 141 -42.37 -41.34 0.24
N MET A 142 -42.39 -41.83 1.47
CA MET A 142 -41.59 -41.27 2.57
C MET A 142 -40.09 -41.44 2.34
N SER A 143 -39.63 -42.58 1.79
CA SER A 143 -38.22 -42.77 1.41
C SER A 143 -37.79 -41.78 0.32
N PHE A 144 -38.65 -41.53 -0.67
CA PHE A 144 -38.40 -40.53 -1.72
C PHE A 144 -38.42 -39.11 -1.16
N ILE A 145 -39.30 -38.78 -0.22
CA ILE A 145 -39.34 -37.47 0.45
C ILE A 145 -38.04 -37.23 1.24
N ILE A 146 -37.63 -38.19 2.06
CA ILE A 146 -36.38 -38.11 2.84
C ILE A 146 -35.17 -38.02 1.91
N ALA A 147 -35.12 -38.83 0.85
CA ALA A 147 -34.07 -38.79 -0.16
C ALA A 147 -34.03 -37.46 -0.91
N MET A 148 -35.17 -36.87 -1.24
CA MET A 148 -35.28 -35.57 -1.89
C MET A 148 -34.80 -34.43 -0.98
N LEU A 149 -35.14 -34.46 0.31
CA LEU A 149 -34.64 -33.50 1.29
C LEU A 149 -33.12 -33.62 1.47
N ALA A 150 -32.59 -34.84 1.56
CA ALA A 150 -31.15 -35.09 1.63
C ALA A 150 -30.42 -34.61 0.35
N ALA A 151 -31.02 -34.84 -0.81
CA ALA A 151 -30.53 -34.38 -2.12
C ALA A 151 -30.49 -32.84 -2.23
N LEU A 152 -31.54 -32.17 -1.75
CA LEU A 152 -31.60 -30.70 -1.71
C LEU A 152 -30.51 -30.13 -0.79
N GLY A 153 -30.36 -30.72 0.41
CA GLY A 153 -29.31 -30.37 1.37
C GLY A 153 -27.90 -30.56 0.79
N ALA A 154 -27.65 -31.68 0.09
CA ALA A 154 -26.37 -31.92 -0.58
C ALA A 154 -26.11 -30.91 -1.70
N THR A 155 -27.11 -30.61 -2.53
CA THR A 155 -27.00 -29.59 -3.60
C THR A 155 -26.64 -28.22 -3.02
N TYR A 156 -27.35 -27.81 -1.96
CA TYR A 156 -27.10 -26.56 -1.25
C TYR A 156 -25.69 -26.54 -0.64
N TYR A 157 -25.27 -27.62 0.04
CA TYR A 157 -23.95 -27.74 0.64
C TYR A 157 -22.83 -27.53 -0.38
N TYR A 158 -22.88 -28.24 -1.51
CA TYR A 158 -21.84 -28.12 -2.54
C TYR A 158 -21.87 -26.77 -3.26
N TRP A 159 -23.05 -26.20 -3.47
CA TRP A 159 -23.18 -24.85 -4.02
C TRP A 159 -22.60 -23.78 -3.08
N SER A 160 -22.92 -23.86 -1.78
CA SER A 160 -22.43 -22.96 -0.73
C SER A 160 -20.92 -23.02 -0.60
N ARG A 161 -20.35 -24.23 -0.54
CA ARG A 161 -18.88 -24.46 -0.56
C ARG A 161 -18.21 -23.83 -1.77
N GLY A 162 -18.80 -23.97 -2.97
CA GLY A 162 -18.26 -23.38 -4.19
C GLY A 162 -18.28 -21.85 -4.16
N LYS A 163 -19.35 -21.25 -3.63
CA LYS A 163 -19.48 -19.79 -3.50
C LYS A 163 -18.47 -19.23 -2.49
N LEU A 164 -18.27 -19.90 -1.35
CA LEU A 164 -17.32 -19.46 -0.34
C LEU A 164 -15.88 -19.47 -0.87
N ALA A 165 -15.49 -20.52 -1.60
CA ALA A 165 -14.17 -20.60 -2.23
C ALA A 165 -13.95 -19.50 -3.29
N ALA A 166 -14.99 -19.12 -4.04
CA ALA A 166 -14.91 -18.03 -5.00
C ALA A 166 -14.71 -16.67 -4.31
N LEU A 167 -15.45 -16.40 -3.23
CA LEU A 167 -15.30 -15.18 -2.43
C LEU A 167 -13.92 -15.07 -1.79
N GLN A 168 -13.37 -16.18 -1.28
CA GLN A 168 -12.02 -16.21 -0.73
C GLN A 168 -10.96 -15.91 -1.79
N ARG A 169 -11.14 -16.41 -3.02
CA ARG A 169 -10.23 -16.10 -4.14
C ARG A 169 -10.28 -14.63 -4.53
N GLN A 170 -11.48 -14.04 -4.61
CA GLN A 170 -11.63 -12.62 -4.88
C GLN A 170 -10.97 -11.77 -3.79
N ALA A 171 -11.26 -12.06 -2.51
CA ALA A 171 -10.63 -11.35 -1.40
C ALA A 171 -9.10 -11.48 -1.39
N ALA A 172 -8.55 -12.63 -1.81
CA ALA A 172 -7.10 -12.81 -1.93
C ALA A 172 -6.50 -11.98 -3.08
N LEU A 173 -7.19 -11.90 -4.23
CA LEU A 173 -6.76 -11.03 -5.34
C LEU A 173 -6.82 -9.56 -4.95
N ASP A 174 -7.93 -9.12 -4.35
CA ASP A 174 -8.09 -7.74 -3.88
C ASP A 174 -7.02 -7.37 -2.83
N ALA A 175 -6.63 -8.31 -1.98
CA ALA A 175 -5.56 -8.09 -1.00
C ALA A 175 -4.18 -7.93 -1.66
N LEU A 176 -3.88 -8.71 -2.70
CA LEU A 176 -2.64 -8.59 -3.47
C LEU A 176 -2.59 -7.24 -4.22
N GLU A 177 -3.68 -6.86 -4.88
CA GLU A 177 -3.76 -5.57 -5.58
C GLU A 177 -3.55 -4.38 -4.62
N ARG A 178 -4.10 -4.46 -3.41
CA ARG A 178 -3.86 -3.45 -2.36
C ARG A 178 -2.41 -3.39 -1.92
N GLU A 179 -1.77 -4.54 -1.67
CA GLU A 179 -0.36 -4.60 -1.29
C GLU A 179 0.55 -4.01 -2.39
N GLU A 180 0.25 -4.30 -3.65
CA GLU A 180 0.98 -3.74 -4.80
C GLU A 180 0.79 -2.23 -4.90
N ALA A 181 -0.44 -1.73 -4.75
CA ALA A 181 -0.73 -0.30 -4.76
C ALA A 181 -0.01 0.44 -3.62
N GLU A 182 -0.02 -0.10 -2.41
CA GLU A 182 0.71 0.46 -1.26
C GLU A 182 2.22 0.52 -1.54
N LYS A 183 2.81 -0.54 -2.10
CA LYS A 183 4.23 -0.55 -2.50
C LYS A 183 4.53 0.50 -3.57
N GLN A 184 3.65 0.69 -4.55
CA GLN A 184 3.81 1.72 -5.58
C GLN A 184 3.76 3.13 -4.98
N VAL A 185 2.84 3.40 -4.06
CA VAL A 185 2.75 4.68 -3.36
C VAL A 185 4.03 4.95 -2.56
N VAL A 186 4.49 3.98 -1.76
CA VAL A 186 5.74 4.11 -0.99
C VAL A 186 6.93 4.34 -1.92
N ARG A 187 7.01 3.61 -3.03
CA ARG A 187 8.09 3.78 -4.02
C ARG A 187 8.05 5.17 -4.67
N ALA A 188 6.87 5.66 -5.02
CA ALA A 188 6.69 7.00 -5.57
C ALA A 188 7.09 8.08 -4.55
N GLN A 189 6.71 7.92 -3.28
CA GLN A 189 7.13 8.81 -2.19
C GLN A 189 8.66 8.80 -1.98
N LEU A 190 9.28 7.62 -2.01
CA LEU A 190 10.75 7.50 -1.92
C LEU A 190 11.45 8.15 -3.11
N MET A 191 10.95 7.94 -4.33
CA MET A 191 11.49 8.59 -5.53
C MET A 191 11.30 10.10 -5.50
N ALA A 192 10.15 10.59 -5.03
CA ALA A 192 9.89 12.01 -4.86
C ALA A 192 10.84 12.63 -3.82
N LEU A 193 11.12 11.91 -2.73
CA LEU A 193 12.07 12.35 -1.71
C LEU A 193 13.52 12.32 -2.23
N GLN A 194 13.89 11.33 -3.04
CA GLN A 194 15.19 11.29 -3.72
C GLN A 194 15.36 12.42 -4.73
N ALA A 195 14.29 12.78 -5.45
CA ALA A 195 14.31 13.85 -6.45
C ALA A 195 14.51 15.25 -5.84
N GLN A 196 14.30 15.43 -4.52
CA GLN A 196 14.52 16.70 -3.82
C GLN A 196 16.00 17.01 -3.56
N ILE A 197 16.92 16.06 -3.81
CA ILE A 197 18.36 16.31 -3.77
C ILE A 197 18.88 16.24 -5.20
N GLU A 198 19.53 17.29 -5.69
CA GLU A 198 20.16 17.30 -7.02
C GLU A 198 21.15 16.12 -7.12
N PRO A 199 20.88 15.08 -7.94
CA PRO A 199 21.73 13.89 -7.98
C PRO A 199 23.16 14.23 -8.42
N HIS A 200 23.29 15.22 -9.29
CA HIS A 200 24.57 15.69 -9.79
C HIS A 200 25.42 16.34 -8.69
N PHE A 201 24.84 17.16 -7.80
CA PHE A 201 25.53 17.65 -6.61
C PHE A 201 26.08 16.51 -5.74
N LEU A 202 25.27 15.46 -5.50
CA LEU A 202 25.69 14.32 -4.68
C LEU A 202 26.85 13.55 -5.31
N PHE A 203 26.74 13.19 -6.61
CA PHE A 203 27.82 12.50 -7.32
C PHE A 203 29.09 13.33 -7.39
N ASN A 204 28.99 14.63 -7.65
CA ASN A 204 30.15 15.53 -7.68
C ASN A 204 30.81 15.67 -6.32
N SER A 205 30.02 15.75 -5.25
CA SER A 205 30.55 15.81 -3.89
C SER A 205 31.30 14.53 -3.51
N LEU A 206 30.75 13.35 -3.86
CA LEU A 206 31.39 12.06 -3.61
C LEU A 206 32.65 11.86 -4.45
N ALA A 207 32.64 12.24 -5.73
CA ALA A 207 33.82 12.21 -6.58
C ALA A 207 34.93 13.12 -6.02
N HIS A 208 34.56 14.29 -5.47
CA HIS A 208 35.53 15.18 -4.84
C HIS A 208 36.08 14.60 -3.52
N VAL A 209 35.26 13.88 -2.73
CA VAL A 209 35.76 13.10 -1.59
C VAL A 209 36.82 12.10 -2.04
N ASP A 210 36.58 11.35 -3.12
CA ASP A 210 37.52 10.35 -3.63
C ASP A 210 38.88 10.96 -4.01
N VAL A 211 38.85 12.11 -4.69
CA VAL A 211 40.07 12.89 -4.99
C VAL A 211 40.78 13.38 -3.72
N LEU A 212 40.03 13.83 -2.71
CA LEU A 212 40.60 14.34 -1.45
C LEU A 212 41.19 13.24 -0.58
N ILE A 213 40.69 12.00 -0.62
CA ILE A 213 41.21 10.89 0.20
C ILE A 213 42.72 10.71 -0.02
N ALA A 214 43.19 10.83 -1.26
CA ALA A 214 44.61 10.68 -1.59
C ALA A 214 45.45 11.93 -1.26
N ARG A 215 44.86 13.14 -1.31
CA ARG A 215 45.58 14.42 -1.26
C ARG A 215 45.52 15.12 0.09
N ASP A 216 44.35 15.13 0.73
CA ASP A 216 44.09 15.70 2.05
C ASP A 216 42.97 14.88 2.74
N PRO A 217 43.33 13.80 3.44
CA PRO A 217 42.38 12.95 4.15
C PRO A 217 41.55 13.71 5.19
N ALA A 218 42.11 14.77 5.79
CA ALA A 218 41.41 15.57 6.78
C ALA A 218 40.31 16.42 6.12
N ALA A 219 40.58 17.02 4.96
CA ALA A 219 39.56 17.70 4.16
C ALA A 219 38.49 16.72 3.66
N ALA A 220 38.87 15.51 3.22
CA ALA A 220 37.91 14.48 2.80
C ALA A 220 36.95 14.11 3.94
N ARG A 221 37.47 13.95 5.17
CA ARG A 221 36.68 13.67 6.37
C ARG A 221 35.74 14.82 6.72
N ARG A 222 36.19 16.08 6.63
CA ARG A 222 35.32 17.26 6.83
C ARG A 222 34.20 17.30 5.80
N LEU A 223 34.53 17.14 4.52
CA LEU A 223 33.54 17.13 3.42
C LEU A 223 32.47 16.05 3.63
N LEU A 224 32.89 14.85 4.03
CA LEU A 224 31.98 13.74 4.31
C LEU A 224 31.09 14.00 5.53
N GLN A 225 31.61 14.65 6.58
CA GLN A 225 30.79 15.08 7.73
C GLN A 225 29.75 16.13 7.35
N HIS A 226 30.13 17.14 6.57
CA HIS A 226 29.20 18.15 6.06
C HIS A 226 28.13 17.51 5.17
N LEU A 227 28.52 16.59 4.29
CA LEU A 227 27.59 15.86 3.42
C LEU A 227 26.57 15.04 4.22
N ILE A 228 27.01 14.30 5.24
CA ILE A 228 26.10 13.54 6.12
C ILE A 228 25.16 14.49 6.87
N GLY A 229 25.68 15.61 7.39
CA GLY A 229 24.89 16.63 8.07
C GLY A 229 23.82 17.24 7.16
N PHE A 230 24.22 17.63 5.94
CA PHE A 230 23.33 18.16 4.92
C PHE A 230 22.23 17.15 4.55
N LEU A 231 22.58 15.90 4.25
CA LEU A 231 21.59 14.86 3.90
C LEU A 231 20.60 14.60 5.03
N ARG A 232 21.07 14.53 6.28
CA ARG A 232 20.19 14.34 7.45
C ARG A 232 19.26 15.52 7.65
N SER A 233 19.77 16.75 7.52
CA SER A 233 19.00 17.97 7.68
C SER A 233 17.98 18.13 6.54
N SER A 234 18.39 17.88 5.29
CA SER A 234 17.57 17.97 4.08
C SER A 234 16.40 16.98 4.14
N LEU A 235 16.64 15.71 4.52
CA LEU A 235 15.57 14.72 4.68
C LEU A 235 14.57 15.08 5.79
N SER A 236 15.04 15.72 6.87
CA SER A 236 14.18 16.17 7.96
C SER A 236 13.37 17.41 7.55
N HIS A 237 14.00 18.35 6.83
CA HIS A 237 13.36 19.56 6.29
C HIS A 237 12.33 19.25 5.21
N ALA A 238 12.63 18.30 4.32
CA ALA A 238 11.74 17.83 3.26
C ALA A 238 10.41 17.27 3.77
N ARG A 239 10.40 16.73 5.00
CA ARG A 239 9.21 16.16 5.65
C ARG A 239 8.49 17.16 6.55
N ALA A 240 9.14 18.28 6.88
CA ALA A 240 8.53 19.29 7.72
C ALA A 240 7.52 20.10 6.89
N GLU A 241 6.36 20.39 7.44
CA GLU A 241 5.41 21.32 6.80
C GLU A 241 5.85 22.78 6.98
N GLN A 242 6.67 23.04 8.00
CA GLN A 242 7.10 24.38 8.43
C GLN A 242 8.57 24.32 8.90
N CYS A 243 9.37 25.34 8.58
CA CYS A 243 10.70 25.53 9.15
C CYS A 243 10.89 26.98 9.61
N THR A 244 11.82 27.21 10.53
CA THR A 244 12.25 28.56 10.92
C THR A 244 13.33 29.08 9.97
N LEU A 245 13.48 30.40 9.85
CA LEU A 245 14.60 31.00 9.11
C LEU A 245 15.95 30.47 9.60
N ALA A 246 16.13 30.28 10.91
CA ALA A 246 17.35 29.70 11.47
C ALA A 246 17.65 28.31 10.92
N GLN A 247 16.63 27.45 10.84
CA GLN A 247 16.76 26.09 10.32
C GLN A 247 17.10 26.08 8.82
N GLU A 248 16.43 26.90 8.02
CA GLU A 248 16.72 27.04 6.59
C GLU A 248 18.15 27.59 6.38
N PHE A 249 18.56 28.64 7.10
CA PHE A 249 19.92 29.19 7.01
C PHE A 249 21.00 28.19 7.45
N ALA A 250 20.72 27.36 8.46
CA ALA A 250 21.64 26.31 8.88
C ALA A 250 21.81 25.23 7.80
N LEU A 251 20.73 24.85 7.12
CA LEU A 251 20.77 23.94 5.97
C LEU A 251 21.61 24.52 4.83
N LEU A 252 21.39 25.80 4.49
CA LEU A 252 22.12 26.50 3.42
C LEU A 252 23.60 26.69 3.74
N ARG A 253 23.94 26.94 5.01
CA ARG A 253 25.33 26.96 5.47
C ARG A 253 26.01 25.63 5.20
N ALA A 254 25.39 24.52 5.61
CA ALA A 254 25.94 23.19 5.37
C ALA A 254 26.12 22.90 3.87
N TYR A 255 25.17 23.30 3.04
CA TYR A 255 25.28 23.21 1.58
C TYR A 255 26.46 24.03 1.02
N LEU A 256 26.57 25.31 1.41
CA LEU A 256 27.63 26.20 0.94
C LEU A 256 29.01 25.80 1.46
N ASP A 257 29.12 25.21 2.66
CA ASP A 257 30.37 24.63 3.18
C ASP A 257 30.87 23.48 2.26
N ILE A 258 29.96 22.61 1.81
CA ILE A 258 30.29 21.52 0.87
C ILE A 258 30.77 22.10 -0.46
N GLN A 259 30.05 23.10 -1.00
CA GLN A 259 30.43 23.74 -2.25
C GLN A 259 31.74 24.52 -2.12
N ALA A 260 32.00 25.18 -1.00
CA ALA A 260 33.23 25.91 -0.76
C ALA A 260 34.44 24.97 -0.70
N LEU A 261 34.26 23.77 -0.13
CA LEU A 261 35.29 22.73 -0.20
C LEU A 261 35.51 22.22 -1.63
N ARG A 262 34.46 22.07 -2.44
CA ARG A 262 34.54 21.65 -3.85
C ARG A 262 35.23 22.68 -4.74
N PHE A 263 34.87 23.95 -4.60
CA PHE A 263 35.40 25.05 -5.42
C PHE A 263 36.68 25.66 -4.85
N GLY A 264 37.04 25.33 -3.60
CA GLY A 264 38.17 25.93 -2.89
C GLY A 264 38.04 27.44 -2.80
N ASN A 265 39.13 28.16 -3.08
CA ASN A 265 39.18 29.62 -2.99
C ASN A 265 38.27 30.36 -4.01
N ARG A 266 37.65 29.63 -4.96
CA ARG A 266 36.74 30.20 -5.96
C ARG A 266 35.34 30.48 -5.41
N LEU A 267 34.93 29.91 -4.28
CA LEU A 267 33.65 30.24 -3.67
C LEU A 267 33.87 30.87 -2.29
N ARG A 268 33.42 32.12 -2.14
CA ARG A 268 33.23 32.76 -0.84
C ARG A 268 31.74 32.90 -0.58
N PHE A 269 31.34 32.89 0.67
CA PHE A 269 29.95 33.17 1.00
C PHE A 269 29.79 33.85 2.35
N SER A 270 28.70 34.60 2.48
CA SER A 270 28.28 35.26 3.71
C SER A 270 26.79 35.04 3.95
N LEU A 271 26.43 34.72 5.20
CA LEU A 271 25.04 34.52 5.62
C LEU A 271 24.75 35.49 6.76
N ALA A 272 23.83 36.43 6.53
CA ALA A 272 23.41 37.44 7.51
C ALA A 272 21.97 37.18 7.93
N LEU A 273 21.78 36.71 9.16
CA LEU A 273 20.48 36.51 9.78
C LEU A 273 20.49 37.18 11.15
N ASP A 274 19.56 38.10 11.38
CA ASP A 274 19.36 38.73 12.68
C ASP A 274 18.61 37.76 13.62
N ASP A 275 19.11 37.61 14.86
CA ASP A 275 18.50 36.76 15.89
C ASP A 275 17.04 37.15 16.17
N ALA A 276 16.69 38.42 16.00
CA ALA A 276 15.33 38.92 16.18
C ALA A 276 14.31 38.28 15.23
N ILE A 277 14.75 37.83 14.05
CA ILE A 277 13.90 37.23 13.02
C ILE A 277 14.19 35.74 12.79
N ALA A 278 15.20 35.18 13.47
CA ALA A 278 15.63 33.80 13.29
C ALA A 278 14.50 32.77 13.47
N ASN A 279 13.52 33.06 14.32
CA ASN A 279 12.39 32.17 14.62
C ASN A 279 11.15 32.39 13.75
N ILE A 280 11.20 33.29 12.76
CA ILE A 280 10.08 33.45 11.81
C ILE A 280 9.92 32.13 11.04
N VAL A 281 8.68 31.64 11.00
CA VAL A 281 8.32 30.42 10.27
C VAL A 281 8.13 30.75 8.80
N ILE A 282 8.74 29.96 7.92
CA ILE A 282 8.63 30.05 6.47
C ILE A 282 8.33 28.66 5.87
N PRO A 283 7.84 28.58 4.62
CA PRO A 283 7.84 27.34 3.88
C PRO A 283 9.25 26.74 3.81
N PRO A 284 9.41 25.42 4.01
CA PRO A 284 10.70 24.76 3.86
C PRO A 284 11.21 24.83 2.41
N MET A 285 12.52 24.84 2.22
CA MET A 285 13.15 24.85 0.90
C MET A 285 12.69 26.03 0.03
N LEU A 286 12.46 27.19 0.65
CA LEU A 286 12.09 28.40 -0.09
C LEU A 286 13.33 29.10 -0.65
N ILE A 287 14.40 29.14 0.15
CA ILE A 287 15.62 29.88 -0.18
C ILE A 287 16.60 28.97 -0.93
N GLN A 288 16.57 27.67 -0.64
CA GLN A 288 17.47 26.68 -1.25
C GLN A 288 17.55 26.75 -2.79
N PRO A 289 16.45 26.79 -3.56
CA PRO A 289 16.54 26.88 -5.02
C PRO A 289 17.25 28.15 -5.51
N LEU A 290 17.19 29.25 -4.74
CA LEU A 290 17.83 30.51 -5.10
C LEU A 290 19.34 30.44 -4.91
N VAL A 291 19.78 29.82 -3.80
CA VAL A 291 21.21 29.60 -3.51
C VAL A 291 21.81 28.57 -4.46
N GLU A 292 21.08 27.50 -4.78
CA GLU A 292 21.49 26.51 -5.78
C GLU A 292 21.68 27.17 -7.16
N ASN A 293 20.73 28.02 -7.57
CA ASN A 293 20.86 28.78 -8.82
C ASN A 293 22.10 29.69 -8.82
N ALA A 294 22.38 30.37 -7.72
CA ALA A 294 23.58 31.22 -7.59
C ALA A 294 24.89 30.40 -7.75
N VAL A 295 24.95 29.19 -7.18
CA VAL A 295 26.12 28.31 -7.32
C VAL A 295 26.25 27.77 -8.74
N VAL A 296 25.20 27.15 -9.27
CA VAL A 296 25.23 26.40 -10.55
C VAL A 296 25.33 27.34 -11.74
N HIS A 297 24.58 28.45 -11.73
CA HIS A 297 24.51 29.37 -12.87
C HIS A 297 25.40 30.59 -12.70
N GLY A 298 25.68 31.01 -11.46
CA GLY A 298 26.56 32.16 -11.19
C GLY A 298 28.04 31.74 -11.06
N ILE A 299 28.35 30.92 -10.06
CA ILE A 299 29.73 30.66 -9.62
C ILE A 299 30.43 29.57 -10.43
N GLU A 300 29.76 28.45 -10.71
CA GLU A 300 30.35 27.32 -11.44
C GLU A 300 30.93 27.72 -12.81
N PRO A 301 30.22 28.50 -13.67
CA PRO A 301 30.78 28.96 -14.94
C PRO A 301 31.80 30.12 -14.79
N ALA A 302 31.83 30.84 -13.67
CA ALA A 302 32.75 31.96 -13.47
C ALA A 302 34.18 31.46 -13.21
N ARG A 303 35.11 31.66 -14.15
CA ARG A 303 36.50 31.16 -14.04
C ARG A 303 37.21 31.61 -12.76
N GLU A 304 37.03 32.88 -12.37
CA GLU A 304 37.63 33.44 -11.15
C GLU A 304 36.87 33.04 -9.88
N GLY A 305 35.70 32.43 -10.03
CA GLY A 305 34.78 32.17 -8.93
C GLY A 305 33.98 33.41 -8.56
N GLY A 306 33.53 33.50 -7.31
CA GLY A 306 32.78 34.63 -6.82
C GLY A 306 32.33 34.48 -5.37
N GLU A 307 31.44 35.39 -4.98
CA GLU A 307 30.85 35.44 -3.66
C GLU A 307 29.33 35.27 -3.72
N ILE A 308 28.76 34.53 -2.78
CA ILE A 308 27.32 34.45 -2.54
C ILE A 308 27.00 35.08 -1.19
N ALA A 309 26.17 36.10 -1.17
CA ALA A 309 25.66 36.74 0.03
C ALA A 309 24.17 36.42 0.18
N LEU A 310 23.78 35.80 1.29
CA LEU A 310 22.38 35.64 1.67
C LEU A 310 22.09 36.52 2.89
N SER A 311 21.03 37.31 2.82
CA SER A 311 20.55 38.11 3.95
C SER A 311 19.04 38.02 4.13
N ALA A 312 18.60 38.18 5.37
CA ALA A 312 17.20 38.31 5.73
C ALA A 312 17.01 39.58 6.57
N ARG A 313 15.97 40.37 6.28
CA ARG A 313 15.62 41.58 7.03
C ARG A 313 14.12 41.85 7.01
N LEU A 314 13.65 42.65 7.96
CA LEU A 314 12.31 43.22 7.94
C LEU A 314 12.33 44.55 7.17
N ALA A 315 11.28 44.81 6.41
CA ALA A 315 11.05 46.07 5.74
C ALA A 315 9.61 46.54 5.95
N ALA A 316 9.42 47.85 6.12
CA ALA A 316 8.09 48.44 6.11
C ALA A 316 7.52 48.40 4.68
N GLY A 317 6.42 47.70 4.49
CA GLY A 317 5.63 47.70 3.25
C GLY A 317 4.38 48.58 3.39
N SER A 318 3.73 48.85 2.25
CA SER A 318 2.48 49.62 2.19
C SER A 318 1.31 48.98 2.95
N GLU A 319 1.36 47.66 3.13
CA GLU A 319 0.29 46.86 3.75
C GLU A 319 0.74 46.18 5.06
N GLY A 320 1.88 46.58 5.62
CA GLY A 320 2.45 46.00 6.84
C GLY A 320 3.92 45.65 6.70
N GLU A 321 4.48 45.05 7.75
CA GLU A 321 5.86 44.58 7.75
C GLU A 321 6.02 43.37 6.81
N ARG A 322 7.10 43.38 6.02
CA ARG A 322 7.44 42.30 5.09
C ARG A 322 8.79 41.70 5.44
N LEU A 323 8.89 40.38 5.31
CA LEU A 323 10.16 39.67 5.36
C LEU A 323 10.80 39.75 3.98
N VAL A 324 12.01 40.33 3.92
CA VAL A 324 12.80 40.45 2.70
C VAL A 324 13.97 39.49 2.80
N LEU A 325 14.05 38.56 1.85
CA LEU A 325 15.12 37.60 1.67
C LEU A 325 15.88 37.97 0.40
N GLU A 326 17.19 38.16 0.52
CA GLU A 326 18.04 38.58 -0.60
C GLU A 326 19.18 37.58 -0.77
N VAL A 327 19.27 37.00 -1.97
CA VAL A 327 20.41 36.19 -2.42
C VAL A 327 21.11 36.96 -3.53
N ARG A 328 22.37 37.31 -3.31
CA ARG A 328 23.22 38.01 -4.27
C ARG A 328 24.43 37.15 -4.59
N ASP A 329 24.75 37.04 -5.88
CA ASP A 329 26.00 36.46 -6.35
C ASP A 329 26.82 37.47 -7.16
N THR A 330 28.13 37.23 -7.25
CA THR A 330 29.07 37.96 -8.11
C THR A 330 29.52 37.11 -9.30
N GLY A 331 28.68 36.19 -9.76
CA GLY A 331 28.97 35.28 -10.85
C GLY A 331 28.88 35.95 -12.22
N VAL A 332 28.63 35.13 -13.26
CA VAL A 332 28.62 35.58 -14.66
C VAL A 332 27.42 36.47 -15.07
N GLY A 333 26.46 36.72 -14.16
CA GLY A 333 25.23 37.46 -14.47
C GLY A 333 24.28 36.64 -15.35
N PHE A 334 23.46 37.30 -16.17
CA PHE A 334 22.53 36.60 -17.07
C PHE A 334 23.18 36.02 -18.34
N GLY A 335 24.49 36.27 -18.54
CA GLY A 335 25.22 35.87 -19.74
C GLY A 335 24.80 36.64 -21.01
N ASN A 336 25.49 36.37 -22.13
CA ASN A 336 25.19 36.98 -23.44
C ASN A 336 23.96 36.35 -24.15
N ASP A 337 23.53 35.17 -23.73
CA ASP A 337 22.40 34.44 -24.32
C ASP A 337 21.10 34.73 -23.58
N GLY A 338 20.71 36.01 -23.62
CA GLY A 338 19.49 36.50 -22.97
C GLY A 338 18.34 35.49 -23.01
N ALA A 339 17.91 35.06 -21.83
CA ALA A 339 16.57 34.53 -21.56
C ALA A 339 16.21 33.07 -21.93
N THR A 340 17.12 32.09 -21.99
CA THR A 340 16.67 30.68 -22.19
C THR A 340 17.10 29.63 -21.17
N GLY A 341 18.08 29.91 -20.29
CA GLY A 341 18.52 28.95 -19.25
C GLY A 341 17.97 29.18 -17.83
N SER A 342 17.60 30.42 -17.47
CA SER A 342 17.19 30.80 -16.10
C SER A 342 15.71 30.60 -15.79
N GLY A 343 14.91 30.18 -16.78
CA GLY A 343 13.45 30.23 -16.73
C GLY A 343 12.82 29.15 -15.84
N LEU A 344 13.21 27.88 -15.95
CA LEU A 344 12.44 26.77 -15.36
C LEU A 344 12.48 26.76 -13.82
N GLY A 345 13.67 26.88 -13.21
CA GLY A 345 13.84 26.83 -11.76
C GLY A 345 13.17 28.00 -11.03
N LEU A 346 13.38 29.23 -11.51
CA LEU A 346 12.79 30.43 -10.91
C LEU A 346 11.32 30.61 -11.24
N THR A 347 10.83 30.05 -12.36
CA THR A 347 9.38 29.99 -12.65
C THR A 347 8.67 29.11 -11.63
N HIS A 348 9.23 27.94 -11.29
CA HIS A 348 8.64 27.09 -10.24
C HIS A 348 8.63 27.76 -8.87
N VAL A 349 9.69 28.51 -8.52
CA VAL A 349 9.72 29.31 -7.28
C VAL A 349 8.64 30.39 -7.31
N ARG A 350 8.48 31.10 -8.42
CA ARG A 350 7.43 32.12 -8.59
C ARG A 350 6.03 31.52 -8.47
N GLU A 351 5.73 30.44 -9.18
CA GLU A 351 4.43 29.75 -9.10
C GLU A 351 4.14 29.25 -7.69
N ARG A 352 5.15 28.67 -7.03
CA ARG A 352 5.05 28.22 -5.64
C ARG A 352 4.73 29.39 -4.72
N LEU A 353 5.46 30.50 -4.82
CA LEU A 353 5.20 31.72 -4.04
C LEU A 353 3.80 32.27 -4.28
N SER A 354 3.34 32.33 -5.54
CA SER A 354 1.99 32.81 -5.86
C SER A 354 0.89 31.91 -5.28
N ARG A 355 1.04 30.58 -5.34
CA ARG A 355 0.06 29.65 -4.75
C ARG A 355 0.05 29.67 -3.23
N LEU A 356 1.22 29.85 -2.64
CA LEU A 356 1.39 29.88 -1.21
C LEU A 356 0.81 31.20 -0.65
N PHE A 357 1.22 32.34 -1.17
CA PHE A 357 0.86 33.64 -0.60
C PHE A 357 -0.32 34.31 -1.30
N ASP A 358 -1.16 33.57 -2.02
CA ASP A 358 -2.32 34.09 -2.77
C ASP A 358 -1.95 35.29 -3.69
N GLY A 359 -0.73 35.30 -4.22
CA GLY A 359 -0.18 36.37 -5.05
C GLY A 359 0.46 37.55 -4.31
N ASP A 360 0.45 37.56 -2.96
CA ASP A 360 0.99 38.66 -2.14
C ASP A 360 2.53 38.61 -1.95
N ALA A 361 3.16 37.49 -2.31
CA ALA A 361 4.61 37.39 -2.37
C ALA A 361 5.17 37.99 -3.66
N ARG A 362 6.30 38.71 -3.55
CA ARG A 362 7.01 39.29 -4.70
C ARG A 362 8.38 38.63 -4.88
N LEU A 363 8.72 38.31 -6.12
CA LEU A 363 10.05 37.83 -6.52
C LEU A 363 10.62 38.79 -7.57
N THR A 364 11.71 39.46 -7.23
CA THR A 364 12.43 40.38 -8.11
C THR A 364 13.81 39.81 -8.40
N ILE A 365 14.22 39.86 -9.66
CA ILE A 365 15.51 39.36 -10.13
C ILE A 365 16.16 40.51 -10.91
N THR A 366 17.34 40.93 -10.48
CA THR A 366 18.09 42.02 -11.12
C THR A 366 19.53 41.60 -11.35
N GLU A 367 20.13 42.10 -12.42
CA GLU A 367 21.56 41.94 -12.63
C GLU A 367 22.34 42.85 -11.66
N THR A 368 23.40 42.33 -11.05
CA THR A 368 24.30 43.09 -10.19
C THR A 368 25.42 43.70 -11.02
N VAL A 369 25.73 44.97 -10.77
CA VAL A 369 26.88 45.67 -11.37
C VAL A 369 28.11 45.46 -10.48
N PRO A 370 29.31 45.15 -11.04
CA PRO A 370 29.63 45.00 -12.46
C PRO A 370 29.16 43.67 -13.08
N HIS A 371 29.06 42.59 -12.31
CA HIS A 371 28.56 41.27 -12.74
C HIS A 371 27.83 40.54 -11.58
N GLY A 372 26.97 39.59 -11.92
CA GLY A 372 26.24 38.71 -10.97
C GLY A 372 24.73 38.92 -10.97
N VAL A 373 24.00 38.23 -10.11
CA VAL A 373 22.54 38.33 -10.00
C VAL A 373 22.13 38.60 -8.55
N THR A 374 21.12 39.45 -8.36
CA THR A 374 20.42 39.62 -7.08
C THR A 374 18.99 39.14 -7.23
N ILE A 375 18.60 38.23 -6.34
CA ILE A 375 17.25 37.72 -6.21
C ILE A 375 16.68 38.19 -4.89
N VAL A 376 15.58 38.93 -4.93
CA VAL A 376 14.86 39.42 -3.76
C VAL A 376 13.50 38.76 -3.69
N VAL A 377 13.20 38.12 -2.56
CA VAL A 377 11.88 37.59 -2.21
C VAL A 377 11.29 38.41 -1.08
N GLU A 378 10.10 38.96 -1.30
CA GLU A 378 9.35 39.72 -0.30
C GLU A 378 8.10 38.94 0.10
N LEU A 379 7.97 38.62 1.38
CA LEU A 379 6.87 37.84 1.93
C LEU A 379 6.06 38.68 2.92
N PRO A 380 4.72 38.61 2.87
CA PRO A 380 3.87 39.25 3.87
C PRO A 380 4.00 38.53 5.22
N LEU A 381 4.05 39.29 6.32
CA LEU A 381 4.06 38.75 7.68
C LEU A 381 2.67 38.82 8.31
N ALA A 382 2.11 37.66 8.62
CA ALA A 382 0.92 37.56 9.45
C ALA A 382 1.27 37.90 10.91
N HIS A 383 0.75 39.02 11.41
CA HIS A 383 0.82 39.36 12.82
C HIS A 383 -0.24 38.58 13.60
N GLU A 384 0.15 37.98 14.72
CA GLU A 384 -0.73 37.23 15.62
C GLU A 384 -1.77 38.11 16.37
N THR A 385 -1.95 39.37 15.98
CA THR A 385 -2.81 40.36 16.66
C THR A 385 -4.19 40.58 16.03
N ALA A 386 -4.60 39.79 15.02
CA ALA A 386 -5.95 39.91 14.47
C ALA A 386 -6.99 39.14 15.32
N PRO A 387 -8.15 39.72 15.67
CA PRO A 387 -9.23 39.00 16.35
C PRO A 387 -9.72 37.86 15.44
N ALA A 388 -10.00 36.71 16.06
CA ALA A 388 -10.22 35.39 15.47
C ALA A 388 -11.48 35.24 14.56
N SER A 389 -11.87 36.24 13.78
CA SER A 389 -13.13 36.23 13.03
C SER A 389 -13.00 36.29 11.50
N SER A 390 -11.89 35.88 10.90
CA SER A 390 -11.85 35.57 9.45
C SER A 390 -10.97 34.37 9.05
N GLN A 391 -10.64 33.49 10.01
CA GLN A 391 -9.90 32.24 9.75
C GLN A 391 -10.83 31.17 9.18
N ALA A 392 -10.94 31.10 7.85
CA ALA A 392 -11.38 29.89 7.16
C ALA A 392 -10.51 29.54 5.94
N ASP A 393 -9.82 30.52 5.31
CA ASP A 393 -9.12 30.27 4.03
C ASP A 393 -7.61 30.58 4.03
N ALA A 394 -7.01 31.05 5.12
CA ALA A 394 -5.57 31.35 5.12
C ALA A 394 -4.73 30.09 5.40
N PRO A 395 -3.73 29.75 4.56
CA PRO A 395 -2.89 28.58 4.79
C PRO A 395 -2.13 28.68 6.13
N GLU A 396 -2.07 27.58 6.89
CA GLU A 396 -1.49 27.53 8.23
C GLU A 396 -0.01 27.97 8.32
N TRP A 397 0.72 28.02 7.20
CA TRP A 397 2.16 28.25 7.15
C TRP A 397 2.56 29.72 6.86
N ARG A 398 1.63 30.68 6.70
CA ARG A 398 1.97 32.11 6.46
C ARG A 398 3.02 32.61 7.47
N CYS A 399 3.94 33.47 7.01
CA CYS A 399 5.07 33.90 7.85
C CYS A 399 4.58 34.58 9.12
N ARG A 400 4.84 33.96 10.29
CA ARG A 400 4.33 34.42 11.60
C ARG A 400 5.46 34.95 12.48
N PHE A 401 5.14 35.99 13.23
CA PHE A 401 6.03 36.62 14.21
C PHE A 401 5.41 36.53 15.62
N SER A 402 6.11 35.89 16.57
CA SER A 402 5.69 35.85 17.98
C SER A 402 6.47 36.88 18.80
N ARG A 403 5.77 37.80 19.49
CA ARG A 403 6.42 38.72 20.44
C ARG A 403 6.67 37.99 21.76
N SER A 404 7.90 37.58 22.01
CA SER A 404 8.29 37.16 23.37
C SER A 404 8.15 38.36 24.32
N THR A 405 7.33 38.21 25.35
CA THR A 405 7.02 39.29 26.28
C THR A 405 8.16 39.41 27.31
N SER A 406 9.19 40.22 27.01
CA SER A 406 10.08 40.74 28.06
C SER A 406 9.42 41.96 28.70
N ARG A 407 8.48 41.73 29.64
CA ARG A 407 7.92 42.82 30.45
C ARG A 407 8.92 43.18 31.55
N SER A 408 9.77 44.15 31.22
CA SER A 408 10.59 44.93 32.15
C SER A 408 9.74 45.51 33.27
N THR A 409 10.30 45.43 34.47
CA THR A 409 9.90 46.07 35.72
C THR A 409 9.59 47.56 35.56
N ALA A 410 8.32 47.95 35.74
CA ALA A 410 7.93 49.29 36.17
C ALA A 410 6.44 49.31 36.55
N ASN A 411 6.13 49.11 37.82
CA ASN A 411 4.98 49.74 38.47
C ASN A 411 5.13 49.61 39.99
N ALA A 412 5.93 50.52 40.54
CA ALA A 412 5.90 50.86 41.96
C ALA A 412 5.76 52.37 42.06
N THR A 413 4.52 52.88 42.09
CA THR A 413 4.12 54.07 42.87
C THR A 413 2.65 54.40 42.67
N GLY A 414 1.92 54.44 43.79
CA GLY A 414 0.65 55.16 43.97
C GLY A 414 -0.60 54.40 43.51
N ALA A 415 -1.68 54.27 44.27
CA ALA A 415 -2.01 54.69 45.62
C ALA A 415 -3.28 53.92 46.00
N LEU A 416 -3.43 53.51 47.26
CA LEU A 416 -4.66 53.72 48.04
C LEU A 416 -4.46 53.23 49.48
N SER A 417 -4.44 54.24 50.33
CA SER A 417 -4.56 54.20 51.77
C SER A 417 -5.84 53.51 52.24
N SER A 418 -5.77 53.04 53.50
CA SER A 418 -6.86 52.80 54.44
C SER A 418 -7.46 51.38 54.51
N ARG A 419 -6.91 50.58 55.42
CA ARG A 419 -7.69 50.10 56.57
C ARG A 419 -6.77 49.61 57.69
N ALA A 420 -6.88 50.29 58.82
CA ALA A 420 -6.30 49.87 60.09
C ALA A 420 -7.23 48.91 60.83
N SER A 421 -6.61 48.17 61.75
CA SER A 421 -7.12 47.53 62.98
C SER A 421 -7.96 46.25 62.89
N ALA A 422 -7.34 45.15 63.31
CA ALA A 422 -7.73 44.21 64.37
C ALA A 422 -7.08 42.85 64.01
N GLY A 423 -6.17 42.28 64.77
CA GLY A 423 -6.28 41.92 66.18
C GLY A 423 -6.15 40.39 66.25
N THR A 424 -5.26 39.93 67.15
CA THR A 424 -4.83 38.54 67.44
C THR A 424 -3.87 37.87 66.46
#